data_AF-A0A1R1B1N9-F1
#
_entry.id   AF-A0A1R1B1N9-F1
#
_cell.length_a   1.000
_cell.length_b   1.000
_cell.length_c   1.000
_cell.angle_alpha   90.00
_cell.angle_beta   90.00
_cell.angle_gamma   90.00
#
_symmetry.space_group_name_H-M   'P 1'
#
loop_
_entity.id
_entity.type
_entity.pdbx_description
1 polymer ?
#
loop_
_entity_poly.entity_id
_entity_poly.type
_entity_poly.pdbx_seq_one_letter_code
_entity_poly.pdbx_strand_id
1 'polypeptide(L)'
;MRSGGRWANISGWGSSARFTERQAAPSMSSLRKASLREPSGRFRRIPWRVITEGLRRLAASIADQAGGSYKLELREGMAVVNDGAALRRMKQAAGQVLGKEKVHVLHPPSLTGEDFGWYLDQVPGAFGFIGCGNPDRGIVHAIHQPTFDLDEDVLVHGTRIWVRLALHDVYE
;
A
#
# COMPACT_ATOMS: atom_id res chain seq x y z
N MET A 1 -28.30 16.61 -8.76
CA MET A 1 -27.63 15.42 -9.34
C MET A 1 -26.23 15.35 -8.78
N ARG A 2 -25.90 14.34 -7.96
CA ARG A 2 -24.57 14.12 -7.36
C ARG A 2 -24.05 12.78 -7.87
N SER A 3 -23.12 12.77 -8.81
CA SER A 3 -22.42 11.56 -9.25
C SER A 3 -21.25 11.30 -8.30
N GLY A 4 -21.48 10.40 -7.33
CA GLY A 4 -20.44 9.88 -6.46
C GLY A 4 -19.55 8.89 -7.21
N GLY A 5 -18.38 9.34 -7.65
CA GLY A 5 -17.29 8.46 -8.09
C GLY A 5 -16.60 7.85 -6.89
N ARG A 6 -16.87 6.57 -6.60
CA ARG A 6 -16.08 5.76 -5.67
C ARG A 6 -14.91 5.16 -6.44
N TRP A 7 -13.68 5.50 -6.04
CA TRP A 7 -12.45 4.92 -6.58
C TRP A 7 -11.95 3.83 -5.62
N ALA A 8 -11.64 2.66 -6.18
CA ALA A 8 -10.94 1.58 -5.49
C ALA A 8 -9.62 1.31 -6.24
N ASN A 9 -8.49 1.37 -5.53
CA ASN A 9 -7.19 0.95 -6.05
C ASN A 9 -6.74 -0.32 -5.33
N ILE A 10 -6.46 -1.37 -6.11
CA ILE A 10 -5.76 -2.59 -5.68
C ILE A 10 -4.56 -2.75 -6.61
N SER A 11 -3.35 -2.50 -6.10
CA SER A 11 -2.12 -3.00 -6.72
C SER A 11 -1.00 -3.09 -5.69
N GLY A 12 -0.20 -4.15 -5.76
CA GLY A 12 1.20 -3.96 -5.46
C GLY A 12 2.08 -5.20 -5.36
N TRP A 13 3.28 -4.92 -4.86
CA TRP A 13 4.47 -5.72 -5.02
C TRP A 13 4.71 -6.67 -3.82
N GLY A 14 4.47 -7.95 -4.08
CA GLY A 14 5.36 -9.11 -3.88
C GLY A 14 6.03 -9.40 -2.53
N SER A 15 5.67 -10.55 -1.96
CA SER A 15 6.55 -11.47 -1.20
C SER A 15 6.64 -12.80 -1.95
N SER A 16 7.81 -13.46 -1.98
CA SER A 16 8.03 -14.72 -2.72
C SER A 16 8.23 -15.93 -1.80
N ALA A 17 7.57 -17.04 -2.17
CA ALA A 17 7.75 -18.38 -1.60
C ALA A 17 8.49 -19.29 -2.59
N ARG A 18 9.52 -20.03 -2.15
CA ARG A 18 10.17 -21.06 -2.97
C ARG A 18 10.14 -22.41 -2.29
N PHE A 19 9.47 -23.36 -2.94
CA PHE A 19 9.44 -24.78 -2.59
C PHE A 19 10.60 -25.47 -3.34
N THR A 20 11.48 -26.20 -2.65
CA THR A 20 12.60 -26.95 -3.27
C THR A 20 12.70 -28.34 -2.65
N GLU A 21 12.63 -29.37 -3.49
CA GLU A 21 12.86 -30.77 -3.13
C GLU A 21 14.03 -31.32 -3.98
N ARG A 22 14.85 -32.21 -3.41
CA ARG A 22 15.87 -32.98 -4.13
C ARG A 22 15.30 -34.35 -4.50
N GLN A 23 15.09 -34.57 -5.82
CA GLN A 23 14.91 -35.83 -6.59
C GLN A 23 13.74 -36.75 -6.17
N ALA A 24 12.84 -37.25 -7.02
CA ALA A 24 12.75 -37.42 -8.48
C ALA A 24 11.26 -37.31 -8.94
N ALA A 25 11.01 -36.94 -10.20
CA ALA A 25 9.72 -36.44 -10.74
C ALA A 25 8.52 -37.44 -10.71
N PRO A 26 7.26 -36.94 -10.65
CA PRO A 26 6.62 -36.21 -11.76
C PRO A 26 6.04 -34.81 -11.41
N SER A 27 6.21 -33.89 -12.38
CA SER A 27 5.65 -32.52 -12.52
C SER A 27 5.62 -31.61 -11.27
N MET A 28 6.59 -30.69 -11.19
CA MET A 28 6.52 -29.53 -10.29
C MET A 28 5.32 -28.64 -10.64
N SER A 29 4.49 -28.36 -9.65
CA SER A 29 3.58 -27.21 -9.68
C SER A 29 4.18 -26.08 -8.83
N SER A 30 4.17 -24.85 -9.33
CA SER A 30 4.69 -23.69 -8.60
C SER A 30 3.68 -22.56 -8.60
N LEU A 31 3.23 -22.14 -7.42
CA LEU A 31 2.58 -20.84 -7.22
C LEU A 31 3.66 -19.80 -6.94
N ARG A 32 3.89 -18.89 -7.89
CA ARG A 32 5.03 -17.94 -7.83
C ARG A 32 4.69 -16.61 -7.13
N LYS A 33 3.41 -16.27 -6.99
CA LYS A 33 2.99 -14.97 -6.43
C LYS A 33 1.61 -15.05 -5.77
N ALA A 34 1.55 -14.69 -4.51
CA ALA A 34 0.32 -14.39 -3.78
C ALA A 34 0.62 -13.21 -2.84
N SER A 35 -0.27 -12.21 -2.78
CA SER A 35 -0.15 -11.07 -1.87
C SER A 35 -1.45 -10.91 -1.10
N LEU A 36 -1.37 -10.85 0.22
CA LEU A 36 -2.49 -10.57 1.11
C LEU A 36 -2.34 -9.16 1.70
N ARG A 37 -3.42 -8.37 1.71
CA ARG A 37 -3.45 -6.98 2.20
C ARG A 37 -4.71 -6.76 3.00
N GLU A 38 -4.62 -5.98 4.08
CA GLU A 38 -5.73 -5.74 5.01
C GLU A 38 -5.96 -4.24 5.24
N PRO A 39 -7.21 -3.71 5.12
CA PRO A 39 -7.48 -2.28 5.04
C PRO A 39 -7.99 -1.62 6.33
N SER A 40 -7.73 -2.06 7.57
CA SER A 40 -8.35 -1.34 8.70
C SER A 40 -7.61 -1.31 10.04
N GLY A 41 -7.61 -0.12 10.65
CA GLY A 41 -6.98 0.20 11.93
C GLY A 41 -7.83 -0.04 13.18
N ARG A 42 -8.87 -0.89 13.16
CA ARG A 42 -9.64 -1.20 14.40
C ARG A 42 -10.33 -2.56 14.51
N PHE A 43 -10.26 -3.45 13.53
CA PHE A 43 -10.68 -4.85 13.72
C PHE A 43 -9.44 -5.73 13.92
N ARG A 44 -9.45 -6.47 15.02
CA ARG A 44 -8.41 -7.37 15.53
C ARG A 44 -7.40 -7.82 14.47
N ARG A 45 -6.15 -7.37 14.62
CA ARG A 45 -4.91 -7.99 14.12
C ARG A 45 -5.19 -9.47 13.83
N ILE A 46 -5.39 -9.85 12.57
CA ILE A 46 -4.90 -11.17 12.15
C ILE A 46 -3.42 -10.86 11.97
N PRO A 47 -2.58 -11.12 12.98
CA PRO A 47 -1.18 -10.76 12.87
C PRO A 47 -0.63 -11.52 11.66
N TRP A 48 0.36 -10.96 10.98
CA TRP A 48 1.17 -11.66 9.99
C TRP A 48 1.47 -13.12 10.40
N ARG A 49 1.72 -13.33 11.70
CA ARG A 49 1.83 -14.64 12.34
C ARG A 49 0.66 -15.60 12.08
N VAL A 50 -0.60 -15.18 12.20
CA VAL A 50 -1.76 -16.07 12.01
C VAL A 50 -1.92 -16.46 10.54
N ILE A 51 -1.72 -15.52 9.61
CA ILE A 51 -1.77 -15.82 8.16
C ILE A 51 -0.64 -16.77 7.79
N THR A 52 0.59 -16.45 8.20
CA THR A 52 1.76 -17.27 7.86
C THR A 52 1.72 -18.65 8.49
N GLU A 53 1.19 -18.77 9.71
CA GLU A 53 0.96 -20.06 10.35
C GLU A 53 -0.12 -20.88 9.62
N GLY A 54 -1.21 -20.23 9.18
CA GLY A 54 -2.20 -20.85 8.32
C GLY A 54 -1.58 -21.39 7.02
N LEU A 55 -0.76 -20.57 6.36
CA LEU A 55 -0.06 -20.95 5.13
C LEU A 55 0.90 -22.13 5.35
N ARG A 56 1.67 -22.13 6.45
CA ARG A 56 2.56 -23.24 6.81
C ARG A 56 1.78 -24.54 7.03
N ARG A 57 0.70 -24.49 7.81
CA ARG A 57 -0.15 -25.66 8.08
C ARG A 57 -0.77 -26.24 6.80
N LEU A 58 -1.29 -25.38 5.92
CA LEU A 58 -1.89 -25.80 4.66
C LEU A 58 -0.83 -26.40 3.73
N ALA A 59 0.32 -25.75 3.59
CA ALA A 59 1.42 -26.25 2.76
C ALA A 59 1.92 -27.63 3.24
N ALA A 60 2.08 -27.81 4.55
CA ALA A 60 2.47 -29.08 5.14
C ALA A 60 1.43 -30.18 4.89
N SER A 61 0.15 -29.88 5.13
CA SER A 61 -0.95 -30.83 4.94
C SER A 61 -1.10 -31.29 3.48
N ILE A 62 -0.92 -30.37 2.52
CA ILE A 62 -0.97 -30.70 1.09
C ILE A 62 0.22 -31.57 0.68
N ALA A 63 1.43 -31.24 1.13
CA ALA A 63 2.63 -32.00 0.80
C ALA A 63 2.57 -33.43 1.35
N ASP A 64 2.12 -33.59 2.60
CA ASP A 64 1.92 -34.90 3.24
C ASP A 64 0.91 -35.76 2.47
N GLN A 65 -0.27 -35.21 2.13
CA GLN A 65 -1.28 -35.92 1.34
C GLN A 65 -0.81 -36.31 -0.06
N ALA A 66 0.10 -35.51 -0.64
CA ALA A 66 0.68 -35.79 -1.96
C ALA A 66 1.92 -36.72 -1.89
N GLY A 67 2.37 -37.13 -0.71
CA GLY A 67 3.57 -37.95 -0.53
C GLY A 67 4.87 -37.21 -0.88
N GLY A 68 4.88 -35.88 -0.79
CA GLY A 68 6.01 -35.02 -1.15
C GLY A 68 6.48 -34.12 -0.02
N SER A 69 7.44 -33.26 -0.33
CA SER A 69 7.96 -32.25 0.61
C SER A 69 7.59 -30.82 0.21
N TYR A 70 7.88 -29.86 1.09
CA TYR A 70 7.56 -28.47 0.84
C TYR A 70 8.64 -27.53 1.39
N LYS A 71 8.81 -26.37 0.76
CA LYS A 71 9.60 -25.26 1.32
C LYS A 71 8.85 -23.94 1.12
N LEU A 72 8.53 -23.27 2.20
CA LEU A 72 7.77 -22.03 2.16
C LEU A 72 8.70 -20.86 2.49
N GLU A 73 8.99 -20.00 1.51
CA GLU A 73 9.64 -18.71 1.78
C GLU A 73 8.56 -17.65 1.99
N LEU A 74 8.66 -16.87 3.07
CA LEU A 74 7.71 -15.80 3.36
C LEU A 74 8.52 -14.55 3.57
N ARG A 75 8.10 -13.46 2.92
CA ARG A 75 8.72 -12.15 3.11
C ARG A 75 7.67 -11.22 3.67
N GLU A 76 7.98 -10.63 4.81
CA GLU A 76 7.13 -9.60 5.39
C GLU A 76 7.40 -8.29 4.65
N GLY A 77 6.33 -7.59 4.30
CA GLY A 77 6.40 -6.22 3.80
C GLY A 77 6.04 -5.24 4.91
N MET A 78 6.38 -3.97 4.73
CA MET A 78 6.01 -2.92 5.67
C MET A 78 4.72 -2.23 5.25
N ALA A 79 3.91 -1.90 6.24
CA ALA A 79 2.77 -1.02 6.05
C ALA A 79 3.19 0.44 6.26
N VAL A 80 2.61 1.36 5.49
CA VAL A 80 2.74 2.78 5.76
C VAL A 80 1.90 3.12 6.99
N VAL A 81 2.57 3.45 8.08
CA VAL A 81 1.93 3.90 9.33
C VAL A 81 2.39 5.32 9.62
N ASN A 82 1.48 6.28 9.43
CA ASN A 82 1.79 7.68 9.67
C ASN A 82 1.89 7.97 11.17
N ASP A 83 2.95 8.67 11.56
CA ASP A 83 3.03 9.29 12.89
C ASP A 83 1.96 10.37 13.05
N GLY A 84 1.39 10.46 14.25
CA GLY A 84 0.29 11.37 14.54
C GLY A 84 0.70 12.84 14.44
N ALA A 85 1.91 13.22 14.85
CA ALA A 85 2.38 14.59 14.77
C ALA A 85 2.76 14.98 13.34
N ALA A 86 3.49 14.11 12.64
CA ALA A 86 3.83 14.31 11.23
C ALA A 86 2.57 14.43 10.36
N LEU A 87 1.56 13.59 10.59
CA LEU A 87 0.28 13.65 9.87
C LEU A 87 -0.44 14.99 10.11
N ARG A 88 -0.43 15.52 11.34
CA ARG A 88 -1.03 16.82 11.64
C ARG A 88 -0.36 17.95 10.86
N ARG A 89 0.98 17.97 10.83
CA ARG A 89 1.75 18.97 10.06
C ARG A 89 1.49 18.88 8.57
N MET A 90 1.52 17.67 8.01
CA MET A 90 1.19 17.43 6.59
C MET A 90 -0.23 17.92 6.24
N LYS A 91 -1.23 17.62 7.09
CA LYS A 91 -2.61 18.08 6.88
C LYS A 91 -2.74 19.60 6.94
N GLN A 92 -2.02 20.25 7.85
CA GLN A 92 -2.01 21.71 7.98
C GLN A 92 -1.39 22.36 6.74
N ALA A 93 -0.21 21.91 6.31
CA ALA A 93 0.46 22.40 5.12
C ALA A 93 -0.41 22.21 3.86
N ALA A 94 -0.98 21.01 3.68
CA ALA A 94 -1.89 20.71 2.58
C ALA A 94 -3.15 21.59 2.61
N GLY A 95 -3.77 21.77 3.79
CA GLY A 95 -4.98 22.56 3.94
C GLY A 95 -4.77 24.04 3.64
N GLN A 96 -3.56 24.56 3.87
CA GLN A 96 -3.20 25.95 3.56
C GLN A 96 -2.92 26.17 2.06
N VAL A 97 -2.61 25.12 1.30
CA VAL A 97 -2.40 25.20 -0.16
C VAL A 97 -3.68 24.89 -0.94
N LEU A 98 -4.43 23.86 -0.52
CA LEU A 98 -5.57 23.31 -1.26
C LEU A 98 -6.94 23.75 -0.72
N GLY A 99 -6.99 24.22 0.53
CA GLY A 99 -8.23 24.34 1.31
C GLY A 99 -8.41 23.14 2.25
N LYS A 100 -8.84 23.40 3.49
CA LYS A 100 -8.99 22.36 4.53
C LYS A 100 -10.02 21.29 4.15
N GLU A 101 -11.03 21.69 3.39
CA GLU A 101 -12.12 20.86 2.90
C GLU A 101 -11.68 19.83 1.85
N LYS A 102 -10.53 20.03 1.20
CA LYS A 102 -9.96 19.11 0.20
C LYS A 102 -8.97 18.10 0.78
N VAL A 103 -8.72 18.15 2.09
CA VAL A 103 -7.77 17.27 2.77
C VAL A 103 -8.53 16.22 3.57
N HIS A 104 -8.36 14.95 3.19
CA HIS A 104 -9.09 13.84 3.79
C HIS A 104 -8.13 12.80 4.36
N VAL A 105 -8.50 12.23 5.50
CA VAL A 105 -7.88 10.99 5.99
C VAL A 105 -8.68 9.85 5.39
N LEU A 106 -8.01 8.98 4.62
CA LEU A 106 -8.67 7.84 4.00
C LEU A 106 -9.21 6.89 5.07
N HIS A 107 -10.49 6.56 4.96
CA HIS A 107 -11.14 5.55 5.79
C HIS A 107 -12.14 4.75 4.94
N PRO A 108 -11.94 3.42 4.77
CA PRO A 108 -10.80 2.64 5.26
C PRO A 108 -9.47 3.06 4.61
N PRO A 109 -8.31 2.77 5.23
CA PRO A 109 -7.00 3.02 4.62
C PRO A 109 -6.81 2.29 3.29
N SER A 110 -5.88 2.81 2.49
CA SER A 110 -5.50 2.22 1.21
C SER A 110 -4.88 0.84 1.39
N LEU A 111 -5.22 -0.08 0.48
CA LEU A 111 -4.58 -1.40 0.37
C LEU A 111 -3.31 -1.37 -0.47
N THR A 112 -2.89 -0.20 -0.94
CA THR A 112 -1.68 -0.06 -1.78
C THR A 112 -0.45 -0.44 -0.97
N GLY A 113 0.49 -1.16 -1.61
CA GLY A 113 1.72 -1.60 -0.97
C GLY A 113 2.78 -0.61 -1.38
N GLU A 114 3.40 0.03 -0.38
CA GLU A 114 4.26 1.19 -0.56
C GLU A 114 5.52 0.98 0.29
N ASP A 115 6.69 1.10 -0.33
CA ASP A 115 7.95 0.83 0.34
C ASP A 115 8.35 1.95 1.31
N PHE A 116 7.68 3.10 1.24
CA PHE A 116 7.87 4.20 2.17
C PHE A 116 7.64 3.81 3.64
N GLY A 117 6.86 2.74 3.89
CA GLY A 117 6.69 2.17 5.22
C GLY A 117 8.01 1.76 5.88
N TRP A 118 9.04 1.39 5.11
CA TRP A 118 10.38 1.10 5.64
C TRP A 118 11.08 2.34 6.21
N TYR A 119 10.87 3.52 5.63
CA TYR A 119 11.41 4.76 6.22
C TYR A 119 10.65 5.14 7.49
N LEU A 120 9.32 4.99 7.49
CA LEU A 120 8.46 5.34 8.63
C LEU A 120 8.68 4.44 9.85
N ASP A 121 9.23 3.24 9.66
CA ASP A 121 9.66 2.36 10.74
C ASP A 121 10.90 2.89 11.48
N GLN A 122 11.72 3.66 10.79
CA GLN A 122 12.99 4.17 11.31
C GLN A 122 12.86 5.60 11.86
N VAL A 123 12.01 6.42 11.24
CA VAL A 123 11.82 7.83 11.62
C VAL A 123 10.34 8.24 11.61
N PRO A 124 9.88 9.07 12.56
CA PRO A 124 8.52 9.59 12.52
C PRO A 124 8.28 10.40 11.25
N GLY A 125 7.24 10.05 10.51
CA GLY A 125 6.90 10.71 9.26
C GLY A 125 5.46 10.49 8.85
N ALA A 126 5.08 11.11 7.74
CA ALA A 126 3.76 10.94 7.14
C ALA A 126 3.87 10.79 5.63
N PHE A 127 2.97 9.99 5.09
CA PHE A 127 2.78 9.74 3.67
C PHE A 127 1.31 9.97 3.31
N GLY A 128 1.08 10.51 2.12
CA GLY A 128 -0.25 10.79 1.62
C GLY A 128 -0.27 10.87 0.10
N PHE A 129 -1.48 10.72 -0.45
CA PHE A 129 -1.71 10.88 -1.89
C PHE A 129 -2.15 12.31 -2.20
N ILE A 130 -1.77 12.79 -3.39
CA ILE A 130 -2.32 14.00 -3.98
C ILE A 130 -3.16 13.61 -5.19
N GLY A 131 -4.40 14.11 -5.26
CA GLY A 131 -5.29 13.81 -6.38
C GLY A 131 -4.80 14.50 -7.65
N CYS A 132 -4.63 13.72 -8.73
CA CYS A 132 -4.19 14.20 -10.04
C CYS A 132 -5.18 13.89 -11.17
N GLY A 133 -6.36 13.35 -10.85
CA GLY A 133 -7.41 13.10 -11.84
C GLY A 133 -8.19 14.37 -12.16
N ASN A 134 -8.63 14.48 -13.41
CA ASN A 134 -9.47 15.57 -13.90
C ASN A 134 -10.54 15.02 -14.86
N PRO A 135 -11.78 14.81 -14.37
CA PRO A 135 -12.89 14.31 -15.19
C PRO A 135 -13.25 15.23 -16.36
N ASP A 136 -13.12 16.54 -16.20
CA ASP A 136 -13.44 17.52 -17.25
C ASP A 136 -12.46 17.42 -18.43
N ARG A 137 -11.24 16.93 -18.17
CA ARG A 137 -10.20 16.65 -19.17
C ARG A 137 -10.12 15.18 -19.59
N GLY A 138 -11.02 14.32 -19.09
CA GLY A 138 -10.98 12.88 -19.34
C GLY A 138 -9.86 12.12 -18.61
N ILE A 139 -9.15 12.77 -17.69
CA ILE A 139 -8.06 12.19 -16.89
C ILE A 139 -8.67 11.43 -15.71
N VAL A 140 -9.13 10.21 -15.98
CA VAL A 140 -9.92 9.39 -15.03
C VAL A 140 -9.34 8.00 -14.80
N HIS A 141 -8.24 7.66 -15.47
CA HIS A 141 -7.66 6.33 -15.43
C HIS A 141 -6.75 6.14 -14.22
N ALA A 142 -6.76 4.93 -13.65
CA ALA A 142 -5.96 4.61 -12.48
C ALA A 142 -4.48 4.42 -12.84
N ILE A 143 -3.60 4.63 -11.86
CA ILE A 143 -2.18 4.27 -11.96
C ILE A 143 -2.06 2.79 -12.38
N HIS A 144 -1.14 2.48 -13.28
CA HIS A 144 -0.96 1.17 -13.96
C HIS A 144 -1.90 0.84 -15.14
N GLN A 145 -2.85 1.70 -15.49
CA GLN A 145 -3.57 1.54 -16.77
C GLN A 145 -2.71 2.08 -17.94
N PRO A 146 -2.71 1.45 -19.13
CA PRO A 146 -1.99 1.97 -20.31
C PRO A 146 -2.45 3.38 -20.74
N THR A 147 -3.69 3.73 -20.39
CA THR A 147 -4.33 5.03 -20.65
C THR A 147 -4.23 5.97 -19.45
N PHE A 148 -3.38 5.67 -18.48
CA PHE A 148 -3.12 6.58 -17.36
C PHE A 148 -2.56 7.91 -17.89
N ASP A 149 -3.10 8.98 -17.35
CA ASP A 149 -2.64 10.35 -17.55
C ASP A 149 -2.81 11.11 -16.22
N LEU A 150 -2.23 12.30 -16.09
CA LEU A 150 -2.31 13.11 -14.88
C LEU A 150 -2.50 14.59 -15.19
N ASP A 151 -3.27 15.29 -14.36
CA ASP A 151 -3.38 16.74 -14.43
C ASP A 151 -2.14 17.41 -13.81
N GLU A 152 -1.28 17.98 -14.66
CA GLU A 152 -0.01 18.58 -14.26
C GLU A 152 -0.14 19.80 -13.33
N ASP A 153 -1.33 20.42 -13.22
CA ASP A 153 -1.58 21.48 -12.24
C ASP A 153 -1.29 20.99 -10.80
N VAL A 154 -1.40 19.67 -10.57
CA VAL A 154 -1.05 19.01 -9.31
C VAL A 154 0.42 19.21 -8.93
N LEU A 155 1.34 19.40 -9.89
CA LEU A 155 2.77 19.52 -9.63
C LEU A 155 3.08 20.81 -8.86
N VAL A 156 2.44 21.92 -9.24
CA VAL A 156 2.57 23.20 -8.55
C VAL A 156 1.99 23.10 -7.14
N HIS A 157 0.82 22.46 -7.00
CA HIS A 157 0.21 22.25 -5.69
C HIS A 157 1.07 21.39 -4.77
N GLY A 158 1.54 20.23 -5.26
CA GLY A 158 2.42 19.33 -4.51
C GLY A 158 3.69 20.02 -4.06
N THR A 159 4.35 20.77 -4.96
CA THR A 159 5.55 21.54 -4.65
C THR A 159 5.30 22.55 -3.53
N ARG A 160 4.20 23.32 -3.61
CA ARG A 160 3.83 24.30 -2.57
C ARG A 160 3.59 23.63 -1.22
N ILE A 161 2.99 22.45 -1.19
CA ILE A 161 2.77 21.70 0.06
C ILE A 161 4.10 21.31 0.69
N TRP A 162 5.02 20.72 -0.10
CA TRP A 162 6.32 20.28 0.39
C TRP A 162 7.19 21.43 0.86
N VAL A 163 7.31 22.51 0.08
CA VAL A 163 8.05 23.72 0.50
C VAL A 163 7.51 24.23 1.82
N ARG A 164 6.18 24.26 1.96
CA ARG A 164 5.56 24.81 3.16
C ARG A 164 5.70 23.90 4.38
N LEU A 165 5.69 22.59 4.17
CA LEU A 165 6.00 21.62 5.22
C LEU A 165 7.46 21.77 5.70
N ALA A 166 8.41 21.90 4.76
CA ALA A 166 9.82 22.10 5.09
C ALA A 166 10.06 23.42 5.85
N LEU A 167 9.40 24.51 5.43
CA LEU A 167 9.52 25.80 6.12
C LEU A 167 8.87 25.77 7.51
N HIS A 168 7.73 25.09 7.67
CA HIS A 168 7.12 24.92 8.99
C HIS A 168 8.08 24.20 9.94
N ASP A 169 8.73 23.12 9.51
CA ASP A 169 9.63 22.34 10.38
C ASP A 169 10.95 23.07 10.71
N VAL A 170 11.31 24.13 9.97
CA VAL A 170 12.54 24.93 10.21
C VAL A 170 12.28 26.14 11.11
N TYR A 171 11.08 26.74 11.03
CA TYR A 171 10.80 28.04 11.64
C TYR A 171 9.71 28.02 12.73
N GLU A 172 9.00 26.91 12.93
CA GLU A 172 7.97 26.74 13.97
C GLU A 172 8.28 25.52 14.87
#